data_AF-A0A1R1JWI1-F1
#
_entry.id   AF-A0A1R1JWI1-F1
#
_cell.length_a   1.000
_cell.length_b   1.000
_cell.length_c   1.000
_cell.angle_alpha   90.00
_cell.angle_beta   90.00
_cell.angle_gamma   90.00
#
_symmetry.space_group_name_H-M   'P 1'
#
loop_
_entity.id
_entity.type
_entity.pdbx_description
1 polymer ?
#
loop_
_entity_poly.entity_id
_entity_poly.type
_entity_poly.pdbx_seq_one_letter_code
_entity_poly.pdbx_strand_id
1 'polypeptide(L)'
;MSKAIFKLQPAPTFTVPVEIPRHGEEPAKIKVTFKHKSREGLAEFTERAGQSNAEQDVALMREMIADWEGPDMEFCDEAIQLLIQNYQGAVPALVQAYVVELMQARRKN
;
A
#
# COMPACT_ATOMS: atom_id res chain seq x y z
N MET A 1 18.40 -12.22 -21.11
CA MET A 1 18.27 -10.76 -20.88
C MET A 1 16.82 -10.37 -21.15
N SER A 2 15.95 -10.44 -20.14
CA SER A 2 14.53 -10.10 -20.32
C SER A 2 14.41 -8.59 -20.52
N LYS A 3 14.14 -8.19 -21.76
CA LYS A 3 13.92 -6.82 -22.18
C LYS A 3 12.72 -6.29 -21.40
N ALA A 4 12.94 -5.45 -20.39
CA ALA A 4 11.87 -4.71 -19.75
C ALA A 4 11.21 -3.85 -20.83
N ILE A 5 10.06 -4.30 -21.32
CA ILE A 5 9.25 -3.54 -22.25
C ILE A 5 8.71 -2.36 -21.44
N PHE A 6 9.30 -1.19 -21.65
CA PHE A 6 8.81 0.06 -21.10
C PHE A 6 7.45 0.36 -21.76
N LYS A 7 6.37 -0.09 -21.13
CA LYS A 7 5.00 0.21 -21.56
C LYS A 7 4.62 1.58 -21.01
N LEU A 8 4.21 2.49 -21.89
CA LEU A 8 3.61 3.78 -21.49
C LEU A 8 2.32 3.59 -20.67
N GLN A 9 1.67 2.42 -20.79
CA GLN A 9 0.62 1.99 -19.89
C GLN A 9 1.26 1.09 -18.80
N PRO A 10 1.42 1.60 -17.57
CA PRO A 10 1.86 0.76 -16.46
C PRO A 10 0.86 -0.36 -16.22
N ALA A 11 1.33 -1.47 -15.66
CA ALA A 11 0.43 -2.50 -15.16
C ALA A 11 -0.58 -1.87 -14.18
N PRO A 12 -1.85 -2.30 -14.19
CA PRO A 12 -2.87 -1.71 -13.33
C PRO A 12 -2.57 -1.90 -11.83
N THR A 13 -1.70 -2.86 -11.51
CA THR A 13 -1.24 -3.18 -10.16
C THR A 13 0.27 -3.45 -10.13
N PHE A 14 0.88 -3.29 -8.97
CA PHE A 14 2.29 -3.58 -8.73
C PHE A 14 2.49 -4.10 -7.29
N THR A 15 3.40 -5.07 -7.12
CA THR A 15 3.64 -5.71 -5.82
C THR A 15 4.91 -5.16 -5.19
N VAL A 16 4.81 -4.73 -3.94
CA VAL A 16 5.89 -4.10 -3.16
C VAL A 16 6.03 -4.81 -1.82
N PRO A 17 7.25 -5.14 -1.38
CA PRO A 17 7.49 -5.59 -0.01
C PRO A 17 7.36 -4.40 0.95
N VAL A 18 6.46 -4.50 1.92
CA VAL A 18 6.21 -3.50 2.97
C VAL A 18 6.58 -4.08 4.32
N GLU A 19 7.30 -3.28 5.11
CA GLU A 19 7.69 -3.62 6.47
C GLU A 19 6.70 -2.98 7.45
N ILE A 20 5.92 -3.80 8.14
CA ILE A 20 4.95 -3.35 9.14
C ILE A 20 5.65 -3.29 10.51
N PRO A 21 5.80 -2.10 11.11
CA PRO A 21 6.41 -1.98 12.44
C PRO A 21 5.53 -2.63 13.49
N ARG A 22 6.13 -3.49 14.33
CA ARG A 22 5.47 -4.17 15.46
C ARG A 22 6.03 -3.63 16.77
N HIS A 23 5.18 -3.50 17.79
CA HIS A 23 5.60 -3.03 19.11
C HIS A 23 6.38 -4.13 19.84
N GLY A 24 7.69 -3.94 20.01
CA GLY A 24 8.53 -4.87 20.79
C GLY A 24 9.02 -6.11 20.04
N GLU A 25 8.66 -6.26 18.77
CA GLU A 25 9.11 -7.34 17.88
C GLU A 25 9.75 -6.79 16.61
N GLU A 26 10.39 -7.67 15.85
CA GLU A 26 10.94 -7.32 14.53
C GLU A 26 9.80 -6.92 13.56
N PRO A 27 10.05 -5.94 12.68
CA PRO A 27 9.07 -5.51 11.69
C PRO A 27 8.72 -6.68 10.75
N ALA A 28 7.43 -6.87 10.49
CA ALA A 28 6.97 -7.93 9.63
C ALA A 28 6.99 -7.53 8.16
N LYS A 29 7.66 -8.33 7.34
CA LYS A 29 7.72 -8.15 5.89
C LYS A 29 6.53 -8.84 5.25
N ILE A 30 5.61 -8.05 4.68
CA ILE A 30 4.50 -8.53 3.86
C ILE A 30 4.66 -8.03 2.43
N LYS A 31 4.20 -8.78 1.44
CA LYS A 31 4.12 -8.31 0.06
C LYS A 31 2.74 -7.75 -0.17
N VAL A 32 2.66 -6.54 -0.68
CA VAL A 32 1.38 -5.87 -0.91
C VAL A 32 1.28 -5.52 -2.38
N THR A 33 0.21 -5.98 -3.00
CA THR A 33 -0.14 -5.65 -4.37
C THR A 33 -1.00 -4.40 -4.36
N PHE A 34 -0.40 -3.28 -4.74
CA PHE A 34 -1.06 -1.99 -4.83
C PHE A 34 -1.67 -1.76 -6.21
N LYS A 35 -2.73 -0.97 -6.27
CA LYS A 35 -3.33 -0.46 -7.50
C LYS A 35 -2.60 0.80 -7.95
N HIS A 36 -2.18 0.84 -9.20
CA HIS A 36 -1.56 2.03 -9.76
C HIS A 36 -2.54 3.20 -9.80
N LYS A 37 -2.09 4.38 -9.38
CA LYS A 37 -2.89 5.61 -9.40
C LYS A 37 -2.12 6.74 -10.07
N SER A 38 -2.86 7.63 -10.73
CA SER A 38 -2.29 8.82 -11.35
C SER A 38 -1.76 9.79 -10.29
N ARG A 39 -0.92 10.74 -10.71
CA ARG A 39 -0.36 11.77 -9.83
C ARG A 39 -1.44 12.50 -9.02
N GLU A 40 -2.51 12.92 -9.69
CA GLU A 40 -3.61 13.66 -9.07
C GLU A 40 -4.30 12.79 -8.02
N GLY A 41 -4.62 11.54 -8.37
CA GLY A 41 -5.25 10.61 -7.43
C GLY A 41 -4.39 10.24 -6.23
N LEU A 42 -3.06 10.28 -6.34
CA LEU A 42 -2.14 10.09 -5.21
C LEU A 42 -2.11 11.29 -4.26
N ALA A 43 -2.15 12.51 -4.80
CA ALA A 43 -2.21 13.73 -3.98
C ALA A 43 -3.51 13.76 -3.17
N GLU A 44 -4.65 13.56 -3.83
CA GLU A 44 -5.96 13.48 -3.17
C GLU A 44 -6.04 12.34 -2.15
N PHE A 45 -5.38 11.21 -2.44
CA PHE A 45 -5.32 10.09 -1.50
C PHE A 45 -4.53 10.45 -0.24
N THR A 46 -3.39 11.11 -0.38
CA THR A 46 -2.53 11.49 0.76
C THR A 46 -3.22 12.53 1.64
N GLU A 47 -3.92 13.50 1.04
CA GLU A 47 -4.73 14.47 1.79
C GLU A 47 -5.86 13.78 2.56
N ARG A 48 -6.59 12.86 1.91
CA ARG A 48 -7.63 12.05 2.59
C ARG A 48 -7.05 11.21 3.71
N ALA A 49 -5.93 10.52 3.48
CA ALA A 49 -5.27 9.69 4.49
C ALA A 49 -4.85 10.49 5.73
N GLY A 50 -4.42 11.74 5.57
CA GLY A 50 -4.07 12.62 6.70
C GLY A 50 -5.26 13.10 7.53
N GLN A 51 -6.48 13.00 7.01
CA GLN A 51 -7.73 13.42 7.67
C GLN A 51 -8.65 12.24 8.03
N SER A 52 -8.20 11.01 7.78
CA SER A 52 -9.03 9.83 7.91
C SER A 52 -9.14 9.33 9.35
N ASN A 53 -10.30 8.75 9.66
CA ASN A 53 -10.54 7.98 10.88
C ASN A 53 -10.41 6.48 10.60
N ALA A 54 -10.37 5.65 11.65
CA ALA A 54 -10.20 4.20 11.54
C ALA A 54 -11.17 3.50 10.55
N GLU A 55 -12.43 3.95 10.45
CA GLU A 55 -13.39 3.42 9.46
C GLU A 55 -13.03 3.82 8.02
N GLN A 56 -12.53 5.04 7.84
CA GLN A 56 -12.11 5.55 6.53
C GLN A 56 -10.79 4.93 6.09
N ASP A 57 -9.89 4.60 7.02
CA ASP A 57 -8.64 3.88 6.75
C ASP A 57 -8.89 2.52 6.08
N VAL A 58 -9.94 1.80 6.49
CA VAL A 58 -10.34 0.52 5.85
C VAL A 58 -10.72 0.74 4.39
N ALA A 59 -11.54 1.76 4.13
CA ALA A 59 -11.95 2.10 2.77
C ALA A 59 -10.75 2.55 1.91
N LEU A 60 -9.83 3.33 2.48
CA LEU A 60 -8.60 3.76 1.82
C LEU A 60 -7.69 2.58 1.48
N MET A 61 -7.51 1.64 2.42
CA MET A 61 -6.76 0.40 2.19
C MET A 61 -7.36 -0.40 1.05
N ARG A 62 -8.69 -0.57 1.00
CA ARG A 62 -9.40 -1.27 -0.07
C ARG A 62 -9.29 -0.58 -1.43
N GLU A 63 -9.17 0.75 -1.42
CA GLU A 63 -8.94 1.56 -2.63
C GLU A 63 -7.51 1.35 -3.16
N MET A 64 -6.49 1.43 -2.29
CA MET A 64 -5.08 1.38 -2.72
C MET A 64 -4.54 -0.05 -2.89
N ILE A 65 -5.00 -1.01 -2.10
CA ILE A 65 -4.53 -2.40 -2.10
C ILE A 65 -5.47 -3.23 -2.99
N ALA A 66 -4.90 -3.97 -3.92
CA ALA A 66 -5.59 -4.99 -4.68
C ALA A 66 -5.56 -6.33 -3.94
N ASP A 67 -4.42 -6.66 -3.36
CA ASP A 67 -4.18 -7.94 -2.69
C ASP A 67 -2.94 -7.85 -1.78
N TRP A 68 -2.77 -8.82 -0.88
CA TRP A 68 -1.55 -8.95 -0.07
C TRP A 68 -1.12 -10.41 0.06
N GLU A 69 0.16 -10.64 0.36
CA GLU A 69 0.71 -11.96 0.64
C GLU A 69 1.63 -11.86 1.87
N GLY A 70 1.48 -12.81 2.79
CA GLY A 70 2.25 -12.86 4.03
C GLY A 70 1.39 -12.99 5.29
N PRO A 71 0.31 -12.21 5.47
CA PRO A 71 -0.60 -12.40 6.60
C PRO A 71 -1.29 -13.77 6.54
N ASP A 72 -1.63 -14.33 7.70
CA ASP A 72 -2.41 -15.56 7.82
C ASP A 72 -3.86 -15.41 7.32
N MET A 73 -4.32 -14.18 7.11
CA MET A 73 -5.65 -13.85 6.59
C MET A 73 -5.57 -13.28 5.17
N GLU A 74 -6.56 -13.63 4.36
CA GLU A 74 -6.74 -13.02 3.03
C GLU A 74 -7.11 -11.53 3.15
N PHE A 75 -6.88 -10.78 2.07
CA PHE A 75 -7.18 -9.35 2.03
C PHE A 75 -8.69 -9.11 2.06
N CYS A 76 -9.23 -8.84 3.24
CA CYS A 76 -10.64 -8.54 3.46
C CYS A 76 -10.83 -7.39 4.46
N ASP A 77 -12.01 -6.78 4.46
CA ASP A 77 -12.36 -5.67 5.34
C ASP A 77 -12.09 -6.00 6.83
N GLU A 78 -12.39 -7.22 7.28
CA GLU A 78 -12.12 -7.69 8.65
C GLU A 78 -10.62 -7.78 8.96
N ALA A 79 -9.82 -8.34 8.04
CA ALA A 79 -8.38 -8.46 8.22
C ALA A 79 -7.69 -7.08 8.24
N ILE A 80 -8.17 -6.14 7.43
CA ILE A 80 -7.71 -4.74 7.45
C ILE A 80 -8.05 -4.08 8.79
N GLN A 81 -9.27 -4.25 9.29
CA GLN A 81 -9.67 -3.73 10.59
C GLN A 81 -8.79 -4.30 11.72
N LEU A 82 -8.53 -5.60 11.70
CA LEU A 82 -7.62 -6.24 12.66
C LEU A 82 -6.21 -5.68 12.54
N LEU A 83 -5.70 -5.47 11.31
CA LEU A 83 -4.38 -4.89 11.11
C LEU A 83 -4.30 -3.47 11.70
N ILE A 84 -5.29 -2.62 11.44
CA ILE A 84 -5.32 -1.23 11.94
C ILE A 84 -5.45 -1.19 13.47
N GLN A 85 -6.29 -2.05 14.05
CA GLN A 85 -6.49 -2.10 15.50
C GLN A 85 -5.28 -2.68 16.25
N ASN A 86 -4.64 -3.73 15.73
CA ASN A 86 -3.50 -4.35 16.38
C ASN A 86 -2.18 -3.61 16.09
N TYR A 87 -2.08 -2.96 14.92
CA TYR A 87 -0.85 -2.34 14.44
C TYR A 87 -1.11 -0.91 13.92
N GLN A 88 -1.12 0.07 14.83
CA GLN A 88 -1.32 1.47 14.46
C GLN A 88 -0.28 2.01 13.46
N GLY A 89 0.93 1.43 13.46
CA GLY A 89 1.99 1.77 12.51
C GLY A 89 1.84 1.13 11.11
N ALA A 90 0.87 0.23 10.91
CA ALA A 90 0.69 -0.46 9.63
C ALA A 90 0.16 0.46 8.53
N VAL A 91 -0.87 1.26 8.83
CA VAL A 91 -1.47 2.23 7.89
C VAL A 91 -0.40 3.19 7.34
N PRO A 92 0.34 3.95 8.18
CA PRO A 92 1.32 4.90 7.65
C PRO A 92 2.45 4.20 6.90
N ALA A 93 2.88 3.00 7.32
CA ALA A 93 3.91 2.23 6.60
C ALA A 93 3.46 1.82 5.19
N LEU A 94 2.20 1.36 5.06
CA LEU A 94 1.61 0.99 3.76
C LEU A 94 1.44 2.20 2.84
N VAL A 95 0.89 3.29 3.37
CA VAL A 95 0.71 4.54 2.61
C VAL A 95 2.07 5.09 2.17
N GLN A 96 3.07 5.08 3.03
CA GLN A 96 4.41 5.54 2.70
C GLN A 96 5.05 4.67 1.61
N ALA A 97 5.00 3.35 1.73
CA ALA A 97 5.52 2.44 0.72
C ALA A 97 4.84 2.65 -0.64
N TYR A 98 3.52 2.83 -0.64
CA TYR A 98 2.74 3.13 -1.83
C TYR A 98 3.15 4.44 -2.52
N VAL A 99 3.25 5.53 -1.75
CA VAL A 99 3.67 6.85 -2.25
C VAL A 99 5.11 6.80 -2.80
N VAL A 100 6.02 6.16 -2.06
CA VAL A 100 7.43 6.04 -2.46
C VAL A 100 7.54 5.25 -3.76
N GLU A 101 6.85 4.13 -3.89
CA GLU A 101 6.93 3.31 -5.11
C GLU A 101 6.37 4.05 -6.33
N LEU A 102 5.21 4.70 -6.19
CA LEU A 102 4.62 5.52 -7.26
C LEU A 102 5.52 6.71 -7.64
N MET A 103 6.23 7.31 -6.67
CA MET A 103 7.19 8.39 -6.93
C MET A 103 8.50 7.87 -7.55
N GLN A 104 9.01 6.72 -7.12
CA GLN A 104 10.23 6.09 -7.64
C GLN A 104 10.05 5.64 -9.09
N ALA A 105 8.89 5.09 -9.43
CA ALA A 105 8.53 4.76 -10.81
C ALA A 105 8.66 5.99 -11.74
N ARG A 106 8.47 7.21 -11.22
CA ARG A 106 8.62 8.46 -11.98
C ARG A 106 10.05 8.98 -12.14
N ARG A 107 11.01 8.57 -11.29
CA ARG A 107 12.42 9.03 -11.38
C ARG A 107 13.21 8.39 -12.52
N LYS A 108 12.67 7.36 -13.18
CA LYS A 108 13.29 6.74 -14.37
C LYS A 108 12.74 7.36 -15.67
N ASN A 109 12.83 8.69 -15.81
CA ASN A 109 12.49 9.38 -17.05
C ASN A 109 13.61 10.32 -17.48
#